data_AF-A0A1B8VUX6-F1
#
_entry.id   AF-A0A1B8VUX6-F1
#
_cell.length_a   1.000
_cell.length_b   1.000
_cell.length_c   1.000
_cell.angle_alpha   90.00
_cell.angle_beta   90.00
_cell.angle_gamma   90.00
#
_symmetry.space_group_name_H-M   'P 1'
#
loop_
_entity.id
_entity.type
_entity.pdbx_description
1 polymer ?
#
loop_
_entity_poly.entity_id
_entity_poly.type
_entity_poly.pdbx_seq_one_letter_code
_entity_poly.pdbx_strand_id
1 'polypeptide(L)'
;MEQQQTGKRSIALPITLVILVFSLIGNVFLYSQFLQHKQENNFVKGQKIFAAAMESKQYVDEMIPVLDAMLQSKSLEERLNVKFDAGRVTAKGNAVAKLTEEAASVSAEPEKFSSESTLAFLANAEKGLQSLGSYNGALNEEEQSYATGLKSSFEAMSETMNGFNTSIADNRIALIRLSSGLDWIDLVSKLQETMKSASK
;
A
#
# COMPACT_ATOMS: atom_id res chain seq x y z
N MET A 1 69.02 43.42 -37.39
CA MET A 1 67.68 44.03 -37.17
C MET A 1 66.80 42.94 -36.61
N GLU A 2 66.43 43.09 -35.35
CA GLU A 2 65.61 42.15 -34.58
C GLU A 2 64.14 42.22 -35.04
N GLN A 3 63.52 41.07 -35.28
CA GLN A 3 62.06 40.94 -35.25
C GLN A 3 61.71 40.00 -34.10
N GLN A 4 61.41 40.59 -32.94
CA GLN A 4 60.76 39.90 -31.84
C GLN A 4 59.41 39.35 -32.31
N GLN A 5 59.33 38.04 -32.55
CA GLN A 5 58.04 37.36 -32.60
C GLN A 5 57.47 37.34 -31.19
N THR A 6 56.60 38.29 -30.90
CA THR A 6 55.79 38.35 -29.68
C THR A 6 54.97 37.07 -29.59
N GLY A 7 55.37 36.16 -28.71
CA GLY A 7 54.64 34.93 -28.43
C GLY A 7 53.22 35.26 -27.96
N LYS A 8 52.22 35.03 -28.83
CA LYS A 8 50.81 35.06 -28.47
C LYS A 8 50.59 33.97 -27.42
N ARG A 9 50.61 34.33 -26.13
CA ARG A 9 50.22 33.41 -25.04
C ARG A 9 48.83 32.87 -25.40
N SER A 10 48.70 31.55 -25.55
CA SER A 10 47.44 30.92 -25.94
C SER A 10 46.43 31.06 -24.80
N ILE A 11 45.58 32.08 -24.86
CA ILE A 11 44.49 32.34 -23.88
C ILE A 11 43.33 31.35 -24.10
N ALA A 12 43.30 30.63 -25.22
CA ALA A 12 42.27 29.63 -25.53
C ALA A 12 42.25 28.46 -24.51
N LEU A 13 43.42 28.03 -24.05
CA LEU A 13 43.56 26.92 -23.10
C LEU A 13 42.95 27.25 -21.71
N PRO A 14 43.27 28.39 -21.07
CA PRO A 14 42.62 28.75 -19.81
C PRO A 14 41.11 29.03 -19.97
N ILE A 15 40.66 29.62 -21.08
CA ILE A 15 39.22 29.84 -21.32
C ILE A 15 38.46 28.51 -21.43
N THR A 16 38.97 27.56 -22.22
CA THR A 16 38.34 26.23 -22.37
C THR A 16 38.33 25.45 -21.06
N LEU A 17 39.38 25.56 -20.25
CA LEU A 17 39.45 24.93 -18.94
C LEU A 17 38.41 25.53 -17.97
N VAL A 18 38.22 26.85 -17.99
CA VAL A 18 37.17 27.52 -17.21
C VAL A 18 35.78 27.06 -17.66
N ILE A 19 35.50 27.02 -18.97
CA ILE A 19 34.23 26.53 -19.51
C ILE A 19 33.98 25.07 -19.10
N LEU A 20 35.01 24.22 -19.18
CA LEU A 20 34.94 22.82 -18.77
C LEU A 20 34.57 22.69 -17.29
N VAL A 21 35.21 23.46 -16.42
CA VAL A 21 34.92 23.47 -14.98
C VAL A 21 33.49 23.93 -14.71
N PHE A 22 33.04 25.01 -15.35
CA PHE A 22 31.64 25.46 -15.23
C PHE A 22 30.64 24.41 -15.73
N SER A 23 30.94 23.71 -16.84
CA SER A 23 30.11 22.62 -17.35
C SER A 23 30.06 21.45 -16.35
N LEU A 24 31.19 21.08 -15.76
CA LEU A 24 31.26 20.00 -14.77
C LEU A 24 30.47 20.35 -13.50
N ILE A 25 30.62 21.58 -13.00
CA ILE A 25 29.84 22.09 -11.85
C ILE A 25 28.35 22.07 -12.17
N GLY A 26 27.96 22.52 -13.37
CA GLY A 26 26.56 22.48 -13.82
C GLY A 26 25.99 21.07 -13.82
N ASN A 27 26.72 20.08 -14.35
CA ASN A 27 26.29 18.69 -14.35
C ASN A 27 26.14 18.11 -12.95
N VAL A 28 27.09 18.36 -12.05
CA VAL A 28 27.01 17.91 -10.65
C VAL A 28 25.84 18.56 -9.93
N PHE A 29 25.61 19.86 -10.17
CA PHE A 29 24.48 20.58 -9.59
C PHE A 29 23.13 20.02 -10.07
N LEU A 30 22.96 19.84 -11.38
CA LEU A 30 21.73 19.27 -11.96
C LEU A 30 21.51 17.83 -11.48
N TYR A 31 22.57 17.02 -11.40
CA TYR A 31 22.47 15.66 -10.87
C TYR A 31 22.08 15.64 -9.39
N SER A 32 22.63 16.57 -8.59
CA SER A 32 22.25 16.71 -7.18
C SER A 32 20.78 17.11 -7.02
N GLN A 33 20.30 18.06 -7.82
CA GLN A 33 18.89 18.46 -7.83
C GLN A 33 17.98 17.30 -8.26
N PHE A 34 18.37 16.55 -9.28
CA PHE A 34 17.65 15.35 -9.73
C PHE A 34 17.56 14.30 -8.62
N LEU A 35 18.66 14.01 -7.92
CA LEU A 35 18.67 13.06 -6.80
C LEU A 35 17.77 13.52 -5.65
N GLN A 36 17.81 14.81 -5.29
CA GLN A 36 16.94 15.36 -4.26
C GLN A 36 15.46 15.21 -4.64
N HIS A 37 15.10 15.56 -5.88
CA HIS A 37 13.73 15.41 -6.35
C HIS A 37 13.27 13.95 -6.38
N LYS A 38 14.15 13.03 -6.80
CA LYS A 38 13.87 11.59 -6.78
C LYS A 38 13.66 11.06 -5.35
N GLN A 39 14.48 11.48 -4.39
CA GLN A 39 14.31 11.09 -2.99
C GLN A 39 13.00 11.61 -2.41
N GLU A 40 12.62 12.84 -2.75
CA GLU A 40 11.35 13.41 -2.29
C GLU A 40 10.14 12.68 -2.87
N ASN A 41 10.14 12.39 -4.17
CA ASN A 41 9.07 11.62 -4.80
C ASN A 41 8.95 10.20 -4.20
N ASN A 42 10.09 9.54 -3.96
CA ASN A 42 10.11 8.23 -3.31
C ASN A 42 9.61 8.30 -1.87
N PHE A 43 9.92 9.36 -1.13
CA PHE A 43 9.43 9.58 0.22
C PHE A 43 7.91 9.76 0.26
N VAL A 44 7.36 10.61 -0.63
CA VAL A 44 5.91 10.79 -0.76
C VAL A 44 5.22 9.48 -1.16
N LYS A 45 5.79 8.72 -2.10
CA LYS A 45 5.26 7.40 -2.47
C LYS A 45 5.30 6.43 -1.29
N GLY A 46 6.41 6.40 -0.55
CA GLY A 46 6.57 5.62 0.66
C GLY A 46 5.51 5.93 1.73
N GLN A 47 5.21 7.21 1.95
CA GLN A 47 4.14 7.62 2.86
C GLN A 47 2.76 7.12 2.43
N LYS A 48 2.45 7.16 1.12
CA LYS A 48 1.18 6.63 0.58
C LYS A 48 1.06 5.12 0.81
N ILE A 49 2.12 4.37 0.50
CA ILE A 49 2.17 2.92 0.75
C ILE A 49 1.99 2.62 2.23
N PHE A 50 2.72 3.32 3.09
CA PHE A 50 2.63 3.16 4.55
C PHE A 50 1.23 3.46 5.08
N ALA A 51 0.62 4.57 4.66
CA ALA A 51 -0.73 4.94 5.04
C ALA A 51 -1.75 3.89 4.58
N ALA A 52 -1.68 3.45 3.32
CA ALA A 52 -2.55 2.41 2.79
C ALA A 52 -2.40 1.08 3.55
N ALA A 53 -1.16 0.70 3.90
CA ALA A 53 -0.89 -0.50 4.68
C ALA A 53 -1.45 -0.42 6.11
N MET A 54 -1.27 0.72 6.78
CA MET A 54 -1.81 0.95 8.12
C MET A 54 -3.35 0.97 8.14
N GLU A 55 -3.97 1.67 7.19
CA GLU A 55 -5.43 1.69 7.06
C GLU A 55 -5.99 0.31 6.70
N SER A 56 -5.29 -0.46 5.86
CA SER A 56 -5.66 -1.83 5.51
C SER A 56 -5.60 -2.75 6.73
N LYS A 57 -4.52 -2.65 7.51
CA LYS A 57 -4.35 -3.42 8.75
C LYS A 57 -5.47 -3.09 9.74
N GLN A 58 -5.73 -1.80 9.94
CA GLN A 58 -6.80 -1.34 10.82
C GLN A 58 -8.17 -1.88 10.37
N TYR A 59 -8.47 -1.83 9.07
CA TYR A 59 -9.73 -2.36 8.53
C TYR A 59 -9.89 -3.86 8.83
N VAL A 60 -8.84 -4.64 8.58
CA VAL A 60 -8.85 -6.09 8.80
C VAL A 60 -9.01 -6.42 10.30
N ASP A 61 -8.25 -5.74 11.15
CA ASP A 61 -8.29 -5.94 12.61
C ASP A 61 -9.63 -5.50 13.22
N GLU A 62 -10.29 -4.48 12.66
CA GLU A 62 -11.62 -4.03 13.09
C GLU A 62 -12.76 -4.95 12.60
N MET A 63 -12.57 -5.69 11.49
CA MET A 63 -13.62 -6.57 10.96
C MET A 63 -13.76 -7.88 11.75
N ILE A 64 -12.66 -8.41 12.29
CA ILE A 64 -12.66 -9.63 13.11
C ILE A 64 -13.63 -9.54 14.31
N PRO A 65 -13.58 -8.51 15.18
CA PRO A 65 -14.51 -8.40 16.31
C PRO A 65 -15.96 -8.17 15.87
N VAL A 66 -16.20 -7.55 14.71
CA VAL A 66 -17.55 -7.44 14.13
C VAL A 66 -18.10 -8.82 13.74
N LEU A 67 -17.26 -9.67 13.13
CA LEU A 67 -17.63 -11.03 12.78
C LEU A 67 -17.85 -11.91 14.02
N ASP A 68 -17.04 -11.72 15.08
CA ASP A 68 -17.26 -12.37 16.37
C ASP A 68 -18.59 -11.95 17.00
N ALA A 69 -18.89 -10.65 17.00
CA ALA A 69 -20.17 -10.14 17.50
C ALA A 69 -21.36 -10.70 16.69
N MET A 70 -21.20 -10.84 15.37
CA MET A 70 -22.20 -11.47 14.50
C MET A 70 -22.46 -12.92 14.89
N LEU A 71 -21.40 -13.71 15.11
CA LEU A 71 -21.50 -15.11 15.51
C LEU A 71 -22.11 -15.29 16.91
N GLN A 72 -21.88 -14.35 17.82
CA GLN A 72 -22.39 -14.40 19.20
C GLN A 72 -23.82 -13.88 19.35
N SER A 73 -24.33 -13.19 18.33
CA SER A 73 -25.66 -12.60 18.35
C SER A 73 -26.77 -13.66 18.44
N LYS A 74 -27.74 -13.42 19.32
CA LYS A 74 -28.87 -14.34 19.58
C LYS A 74 -30.20 -13.76 19.16
N SER A 75 -30.27 -12.45 18.97
CA SER A 75 -31.47 -11.73 18.57
C SER A 75 -31.28 -10.97 17.24
N LEU A 76 -32.41 -10.59 16.64
CA LEU A 76 -32.39 -9.75 15.44
C LEU A 76 -31.88 -8.34 15.76
N GLU A 77 -32.23 -7.78 16.92
CA GLU A 77 -31.80 -6.45 17.34
C GLU A 77 -30.28 -6.37 17.53
N GLU A 78 -29.68 -7.36 18.20
CA GLU A 78 -28.22 -7.47 18.31
C GLU A 78 -27.56 -7.51 16.93
N ARG A 79 -28.10 -8.31 15.99
CA ARG A 79 -27.56 -8.39 14.62
C ARG A 79 -27.69 -7.08 13.85
N LEU A 80 -28.78 -6.33 14.01
CA LEU A 80 -28.93 -5.03 13.35
C LEU A 80 -27.84 -4.05 13.82
N ASN A 81 -27.51 -4.04 15.11
CA ASN A 81 -26.41 -3.23 15.63
C ASN A 81 -25.06 -3.68 15.06
N VAL A 82 -24.79 -4.99 15.01
CA VAL A 82 -23.56 -5.51 14.41
C VAL A 82 -23.47 -5.18 12.92
N LYS A 83 -24.57 -5.27 12.16
CA LYS A 83 -24.60 -4.89 10.73
C LYS A 83 -24.32 -3.40 10.52
N PHE A 84 -24.80 -2.55 11.41
CA PHE A 84 -24.50 -1.12 11.38
C PHE A 84 -23.00 -0.87 11.61
N ASP A 85 -22.41 -1.52 12.62
CA ASP A 85 -20.97 -1.44 12.88
C ASP A 85 -20.14 -2.01 11.71
N ALA A 86 -20.59 -3.11 11.10
CA ALA A 86 -19.98 -3.70 9.91
C ALA A 86 -19.96 -2.72 8.73
N GLY A 87 -21.06 -1.98 8.50
CA GLY A 87 -21.11 -0.94 7.48
C GLY A 87 -20.08 0.18 7.73
N ARG A 88 -19.93 0.61 8.99
CA ARG A 88 -18.92 1.62 9.37
C ARG A 88 -17.50 1.14 9.12
N VAL A 89 -17.18 -0.12 9.45
CA VAL A 89 -15.86 -0.70 9.21
C VAL A 89 -15.63 -0.87 7.70
N THR A 90 -16.63 -1.33 6.95
CA THR A 90 -16.56 -1.53 5.49
C THR A 90 -16.25 -0.25 4.72
N ALA A 91 -16.67 0.91 5.20
CA ALA A 91 -16.30 2.19 4.61
C ALA A 91 -14.76 2.42 4.54
N LYS A 92 -13.98 1.75 5.41
CA LYS A 92 -12.51 1.79 5.41
C LYS A 92 -11.87 0.75 4.46
N GLY A 93 -12.64 -0.20 3.93
CA GLY A 93 -12.13 -1.33 3.13
C GLY A 93 -11.39 -0.92 1.86
N ASN A 94 -11.67 0.27 1.32
CA ASN A 94 -10.95 0.82 0.16
C ASN A 94 -9.43 0.92 0.36
N ALA A 95 -8.95 0.99 1.61
CA ALA A 95 -7.53 1.00 1.91
C ALA A 95 -6.80 -0.24 1.36
N VAL A 96 -7.44 -1.41 1.41
CA VAL A 96 -6.86 -2.67 0.93
C VAL A 96 -6.72 -2.68 -0.59
N ALA A 97 -7.70 -2.10 -1.28
CA ALA A 97 -7.65 -1.91 -2.73
C ALA A 97 -6.56 -0.90 -3.13
N LYS A 98 -6.40 0.20 -2.38
CA LYS A 98 -5.31 1.18 -2.60
C LYS A 98 -3.94 0.56 -2.37
N LEU A 99 -3.77 -0.26 -1.33
CA LEU A 99 -2.51 -0.97 -1.08
C LEU A 99 -2.16 -1.91 -2.24
N THR A 100 -3.17 -2.58 -2.80
CA THR A 100 -3.04 -3.43 -3.97
C THR A 100 -2.65 -2.63 -5.22
N GLU A 101 -3.26 -1.47 -5.44
CA GLU A 101 -2.93 -0.57 -6.55
C GLU A 101 -1.49 -0.05 -6.43
N GLU A 102 -1.07 0.34 -5.22
CA GLU A 102 0.32 0.74 -4.98
C GLU A 102 1.30 -0.41 -5.25
N ALA A 103 0.96 -1.65 -4.90
CA ALA A 103 1.76 -2.83 -5.22
C ALA A 103 1.88 -3.04 -6.74
N ALA A 104 0.76 -2.92 -7.47
CA ALA A 104 0.76 -2.99 -8.93
C ALA A 104 1.67 -1.90 -9.54
N SER A 105 1.69 -0.70 -8.97
CA SER A 105 2.48 0.43 -9.48
C SER A 105 4.00 0.31 -9.28
N VAL A 106 4.45 -0.61 -8.43
CA VAL A 106 5.88 -0.82 -8.08
C VAL A 106 6.37 -2.19 -8.53
N SER A 107 5.47 -3.17 -8.68
CA SER A 107 5.83 -4.54 -9.04
C SER A 107 6.34 -4.66 -10.48
N ALA A 108 7.24 -5.62 -10.70
CA ALA A 108 7.65 -6.05 -12.03
C ALA A 108 6.56 -6.86 -12.76
N GLU A 109 5.58 -7.40 -12.02
CA GLU A 109 4.47 -8.20 -12.53
C GLU A 109 3.13 -7.57 -12.07
N PRO A 110 2.73 -6.42 -12.64
CA PRO A 110 1.53 -5.68 -12.22
C PRO A 110 0.24 -6.51 -12.39
N GLU A 111 0.22 -7.40 -13.39
CA GLU A 111 -0.92 -8.27 -13.72
C GLU A 111 -1.33 -9.20 -12.55
N LYS A 112 -0.41 -9.47 -11.62
CA LYS A 112 -0.70 -10.29 -10.42
C LYS A 112 -1.61 -9.55 -9.44
N PHE A 113 -1.61 -8.22 -9.48
CA PHE A 113 -2.29 -7.34 -8.55
C PHE A 113 -3.54 -6.71 -9.17
N SER A 114 -4.72 -7.21 -8.79
CA SER A 114 -6.00 -6.64 -9.23
C SER A 114 -6.74 -5.96 -8.07
N SER A 115 -6.74 -4.63 -8.07
CA SER A 115 -7.54 -3.82 -7.13
C SER A 115 -9.04 -4.05 -7.32
N GLU A 116 -9.49 -4.31 -8.56
CA GLU A 116 -10.87 -4.69 -8.87
C GLU A 116 -11.26 -6.01 -8.18
N SER A 117 -10.40 -7.03 -8.24
CA SER A 117 -10.65 -8.30 -7.54
C SER A 117 -10.73 -8.13 -6.03
N THR A 118 -9.90 -7.25 -5.46
CA THR A 118 -9.93 -6.89 -4.05
C THR A 118 -11.24 -6.19 -3.70
N LEU A 119 -11.67 -5.20 -4.49
CA LEU A 119 -12.96 -4.52 -4.28
C LEU A 119 -14.15 -5.48 -4.41
N ALA A 120 -14.09 -6.42 -5.37
CA ALA A 120 -15.13 -7.43 -5.54
C ALA A 120 -15.23 -8.35 -4.32
N PHE A 121 -14.10 -8.81 -3.77
CA PHE A 121 -14.08 -9.59 -2.52
C PHE A 121 -14.71 -8.81 -1.37
N LEU A 122 -14.30 -7.55 -1.17
CA LEU A 122 -14.80 -6.71 -0.08
C LEU A 122 -16.31 -6.44 -0.22
N ALA A 123 -16.79 -6.17 -1.44
CA ALA A 123 -18.21 -5.98 -1.71
C ALA A 123 -19.02 -7.26 -1.50
N ASN A 124 -18.45 -8.43 -1.82
CA ASN A 124 -19.09 -9.72 -1.56
C ASN A 124 -19.15 -10.02 -0.05
N ALA A 125 -18.07 -9.74 0.69
CA ALA A 125 -18.04 -9.85 2.14
C ALA A 125 -19.11 -8.96 2.80
N GLU A 126 -19.22 -7.70 2.35
CA GLU A 126 -20.24 -6.76 2.81
C GLU A 126 -21.65 -7.26 2.51
N LYS A 127 -21.94 -7.65 1.26
CA LYS A 127 -23.26 -8.16 0.87
C LYS A 127 -23.64 -9.40 1.66
N GLY A 128 -22.69 -10.32 1.87
CA GLY A 128 -22.90 -11.49 2.71
C GLY A 128 -23.23 -11.10 4.14
N LEU A 129 -22.46 -10.20 4.76
CA LEU A 129 -22.75 -9.71 6.12
C LEU A 129 -24.13 -9.05 6.24
N GLN A 130 -24.54 -8.28 5.23
CA GLN A 130 -25.85 -7.64 5.22
C GLN A 130 -27.00 -8.63 5.03
N SER A 131 -26.79 -9.75 4.32
CA SER A 131 -27.83 -10.78 4.13
C SER A 131 -28.02 -11.69 5.35
N LEU A 132 -26.96 -11.93 6.13
CA LEU A 132 -27.00 -12.81 7.31
C LEU A 132 -28.12 -12.47 8.29
N GLY A 133 -28.93 -13.45 8.66
CA GLY A 133 -29.73 -13.36 9.86
C GLY A 133 -30.86 -12.33 9.82
N SER A 134 -31.56 -12.24 8.69
CA SER A 134 -32.68 -11.29 8.50
C SER A 134 -34.01 -11.76 9.12
N TYR A 135 -33.95 -12.71 10.04
CA TYR A 135 -35.10 -13.37 10.68
C TYR A 135 -34.89 -13.46 12.21
N ASN A 136 -35.95 -13.65 12.99
CA ASN A 136 -35.82 -13.77 14.45
C ASN A 136 -35.22 -15.12 14.88
N GLY A 137 -34.32 -15.10 15.85
CA GLY A 137 -33.62 -16.28 16.38
C GLY A 137 -32.11 -16.25 16.14
N ALA A 138 -31.40 -17.34 16.45
CA ALA A 138 -29.97 -17.46 16.18
C ALA A 138 -29.70 -17.64 14.67
N LEU A 139 -28.46 -17.37 14.25
CA LEU A 139 -28.00 -17.73 12.91
C LEU A 139 -28.15 -19.23 12.67
N ASN A 140 -28.55 -19.61 11.46
CA ASN A 140 -28.62 -21.02 11.09
C ASN A 140 -27.20 -21.57 10.85
N GLU A 141 -27.07 -22.89 10.70
CA GLU A 141 -25.77 -23.55 10.55
C GLU A 141 -25.00 -23.06 9.30
N GLU A 142 -25.70 -22.79 8.19
CA GLU A 142 -25.09 -22.27 6.95
C GLU A 142 -24.54 -20.85 7.14
N GLU A 143 -25.32 -19.98 7.78
CA GLU A 143 -24.94 -18.61 8.12
C GLU A 143 -23.78 -18.55 9.10
N GLN A 144 -23.78 -19.42 10.12
CA GLN A 144 -22.66 -19.55 11.06
C GLN A 144 -21.40 -20.04 10.34
N SER A 145 -21.52 -21.01 9.44
CA SER A 145 -20.40 -21.50 8.65
C SER A 145 -19.84 -20.41 7.74
N TYR A 146 -20.70 -19.62 7.09
CA TYR A 146 -20.27 -18.48 6.26
C TYR A 146 -19.56 -17.42 7.09
N ALA A 147 -20.13 -16.98 8.21
CA ALA A 147 -19.53 -15.97 9.08
C ALA A 147 -18.19 -16.45 9.68
N THR A 148 -18.09 -17.74 10.02
CA THR A 148 -16.84 -18.34 10.50
C THR A 148 -15.78 -18.39 9.41
N GLY A 149 -16.13 -18.81 8.19
CA GLY A 149 -15.20 -18.83 7.05
C GLY A 149 -14.71 -17.42 6.67
N LEU A 150 -15.60 -16.44 6.71
CA LEU A 150 -15.25 -15.04 6.51
C LEU A 150 -14.30 -14.55 7.60
N LYS A 151 -14.57 -14.88 8.87
CA LYS A 151 -13.70 -14.54 10.00
C LYS A 151 -12.31 -15.14 9.82
N SER A 152 -12.19 -16.43 9.51
CA SER A 152 -10.90 -17.07 9.28
C SER A 152 -10.13 -16.43 8.12
N SER A 153 -10.82 -15.95 7.09
CA SER A 153 -10.19 -15.22 5.98
C SER A 153 -9.62 -13.88 6.46
N PHE A 154 -10.36 -13.12 7.26
CA PHE A 154 -9.88 -11.87 7.87
C PHE A 154 -8.74 -12.10 8.88
N GLU A 155 -8.77 -13.19 9.66
CA GLU A 155 -7.66 -13.58 10.54
C GLU A 155 -6.38 -13.87 9.75
N ALA A 156 -6.48 -14.64 8.65
CA ALA A 156 -5.34 -14.90 7.77
C ALA A 156 -4.81 -13.63 7.08
N MET A 157 -5.70 -12.70 6.73
CA MET A 157 -5.30 -11.37 6.24
C MET A 157 -4.60 -10.57 7.34
N SER A 158 -5.07 -10.60 8.59
CA SER A 158 -4.45 -9.90 9.71
C SER A 158 -3.04 -10.43 9.97
N GLU A 159 -2.88 -11.76 9.99
CA GLU A 159 -1.57 -12.41 10.13
C GLU A 159 -0.59 -11.98 9.03
N THR A 160 -1.07 -11.92 7.78
CA THR A 160 -0.27 -11.43 6.65
C THR A 160 0.13 -9.96 6.84
N MET A 161 -0.82 -9.10 7.26
CA MET A 161 -0.59 -7.68 7.49
C MET A 161 0.29 -7.39 8.71
N ASN A 162 0.38 -8.32 9.68
CA ASN A 162 1.32 -8.22 10.80
C ASN A 162 2.78 -8.36 10.37
N GLY A 163 3.05 -8.90 9.17
CA GLY A 163 4.37 -8.87 8.56
C GLY A 163 4.83 -7.48 8.13
N PHE A 164 3.92 -6.50 8.03
CA PHE A 164 4.27 -5.14 7.64
C PHE A 164 4.87 -4.37 8.83
N ASN A 165 6.05 -3.79 8.63
CA ASN A 165 6.74 -3.03 9.68
C ASN A 165 6.05 -1.68 9.93
N THR A 166 5.33 -1.56 11.05
CA THR A 166 4.60 -0.33 11.42
C THR A 166 5.46 0.71 12.13
N SER A 167 6.68 0.37 12.56
CA SER A 167 7.57 1.24 13.34
C SER A 167 8.39 2.22 12.48
N ILE A 168 8.08 2.35 11.19
CA ILE A 168 8.86 3.15 10.23
C ILE A 168 8.27 4.53 9.93
N ALA A 169 7.17 4.91 10.57
CA ALA A 169 6.42 6.15 10.28
C ALA A 169 7.31 7.41 10.27
N ASP A 170 8.23 7.53 11.22
CA ASP A 170 9.11 8.70 11.35
C ASP A 170 10.48 8.52 10.65
N ASN A 171 10.71 7.38 10.01
CA ASN A 171 11.99 7.07 9.38
C ASN A 171 11.93 7.31 7.86
N ARG A 172 12.42 8.49 7.44
CA ARG A 172 12.48 8.89 6.02
C ARG A 172 13.15 7.86 5.12
N ILE A 173 14.25 7.25 5.57
CA ILE A 173 15.00 6.25 4.77
C ILE A 173 14.16 4.98 4.59
N ALA A 174 13.49 4.53 5.65
CA ALA A 174 12.62 3.37 5.59
C ALA A 174 11.40 3.62 4.68
N LEU A 175 10.80 4.81 4.74
CA LEU A 175 9.71 5.20 3.84
C LEU A 175 10.17 5.26 2.38
N ILE A 176 11.35 5.82 2.09
CA ILE A 176 11.94 5.78 0.74
C ILE A 176 12.17 4.33 0.28
N ARG A 177 12.57 3.42 1.17
CA ARG A 177 12.75 2.00 0.82
C ARG A 177 11.43 1.33 0.44
N LEU A 178 10.28 1.69 1.04
CA LEU A 178 8.98 1.15 0.63
C LEU A 178 8.69 1.41 -0.85
N SER A 179 9.09 2.57 -1.39
CA SER A 179 8.85 2.89 -2.80
C SER A 179 9.58 1.98 -3.78
N SER A 180 10.54 1.18 -3.31
CA SER A 180 11.27 0.19 -4.11
C SER A 180 10.56 -1.16 -4.23
N GLY A 181 9.50 -1.39 -3.45
CA GLY A 181 8.74 -2.65 -3.50
C GLY A 181 9.34 -3.81 -2.70
N LEU A 182 10.53 -3.61 -2.12
CA LEU A 182 11.21 -4.64 -1.33
C LEU A 182 10.41 -4.99 -0.06
N ASP A 183 10.28 -6.29 0.20
CA ASP A 183 9.75 -6.91 1.42
C ASP A 183 8.22 -6.86 1.62
N TRP A 184 7.48 -5.92 1.01
CA TRP A 184 6.03 -5.77 1.25
C TRP A 184 5.13 -6.22 0.08
N ILE A 185 5.63 -6.25 -1.16
CA ILE A 185 4.84 -6.69 -2.32
C ILE A 185 4.41 -8.16 -2.17
N ASP A 186 5.28 -9.01 -1.61
CA ASP A 186 4.96 -10.42 -1.34
C ASP A 186 3.83 -10.57 -0.31
N LEU A 187 3.72 -9.65 0.66
CA LEU A 187 2.62 -9.63 1.62
C LEU A 187 1.29 -9.31 0.91
N VAL A 188 1.31 -8.35 -0.01
CA VAL A 188 0.11 -8.00 -0.80
C VAL A 188 -0.29 -9.15 -1.72
N SER A 189 0.69 -9.85 -2.31
CA SER A 189 0.44 -11.06 -3.11
C SER A 189 -0.26 -12.14 -2.28
N LYS A 190 0.28 -12.46 -1.10
CA LYS A 190 -0.34 -13.41 -0.16
C LYS A 190 -1.74 -12.98 0.25
N LEU A 191 -1.95 -11.69 0.50
CA LEU A 191 -3.26 -11.14 0.87
C LEU A 191 -4.30 -11.36 -0.24
N GLN A 192 -3.90 -11.19 -1.51
CA GLN A 192 -4.79 -11.49 -2.64
C GLN A 192 -5.02 -12.98 -2.85
N GLU A 193 -4.02 -13.82 -2.60
CA GLU A 193 -4.20 -15.28 -2.61
C GLU A 193 -5.24 -15.71 -1.57
N THR A 194 -5.16 -15.17 -0.35
CA THR A 194 -6.15 -15.40 0.72
C THR A 194 -7.56 -15.00 0.28
N MET A 195 -7.73 -13.81 -0.33
CA MET A 195 -9.03 -13.38 -0.87
C MET A 195 -9.56 -14.31 -1.97
N LYS A 196 -8.68 -14.77 -2.87
CA LYS A 196 -9.05 -15.69 -3.95
C LYS A 196 -9.45 -17.06 -3.42
N SER A 197 -8.79 -17.56 -2.37
CA SER A 197 -9.18 -18.81 -1.73
C SER A 197 -10.49 -18.70 -0.95
N ALA A 198 -10.77 -17.54 -0.36
CA ALA A 198 -12.00 -17.28 0.38
C ALA A 198 -13.22 -17.04 -0.53
N SER A 199 -12.99 -16.73 -1.81
CA SER A 199 -14.05 -16.48 -2.80
C SER A 199 -14.48 -17.72 -3.60
N LYS A 200 -13.89 -18.89 -3.32
CA LYS A 200 -14.24 -20.19 -3.96
C LYS A 200 -15.24 -20.95 -3.11
#